data_AF-A0A821N4T4-F1
#
_entry.id   AF-A0A821N4T4-F1
#
_cell.length_a   1.000
_cell.length_b   1.000
_cell.length_c   1.000
_cell.angle_alpha   90.00
_cell.angle_beta   90.00
_cell.angle_gamma   90.00
#
_symmetry.space_group_name_H-M   'P 1'
#
loop_
_entity.id
_entity.type
_entity.pdbx_description
1 polymer ?
#
loop_
_entity_poly.entity_id
_entity_poly.type
_entity_poly.pdbx_seq_one_letter_code
_entity_poly.pdbx_strand_id
1 'polypeptide(L)'
;NEILRIGTIHLESLDNKQQRLCQLDICQKALTYSSGSYILMGDFNFSADDQENVDQFNRLPQWIDVWTSLMDSHNHGFTFDTETNLMIKSYCTKPERARYDRIILHSQTIIPVQINILGDQPVANEEQFQIFPSDHFGLTAVFQKKKIY
;
A
#
# COMPACT_ATOMS: atom_id res chain seq x y z
N ASN A 1 28.09 3.57 -4.57
CA ASN A 1 27.20 2.70 -3.78
C ASN A 1 26.07 3.53 -3.22
N GLU A 2 24.85 3.26 -3.66
CA GLU A 2 23.64 3.90 -3.15
C GLU A 2 23.04 2.99 -2.07
N ILE A 3 22.57 3.57 -0.96
CA ILE A 3 21.89 2.82 0.10
C ILE A 3 20.39 2.82 -0.19
N LEU A 4 19.81 1.62 -0.29
CA LEU A 4 18.36 1.41 -0.30
C LEU A 4 17.91 1.01 1.11
N ARG A 5 16.92 1.71 1.64
CA ARG A 5 16.27 1.37 2.92
C ARG A 5 14.84 0.96 2.67
N ILE A 6 14.41 -0.10 3.33
CA ILE A 6 13.07 -0.66 3.18
C ILE A 6 12.45 -0.71 4.58
N GLY A 7 11.27 -0.12 4.71
CA GLY A 7 10.43 -0.20 5.90
C GLY A 7 9.12 -0.89 5.60
N THR A 8 8.59 -1.59 6.60
CA THR A 8 7.23 -2.14 6.57
C THR A 8 6.43 -1.57 7.74
N ILE A 9 5.13 -1.36 7.53
CA ILE A 9 4.21 -0.86 8.55
C ILE A 9 2.90 -1.65 8.56
N HIS A 10 2.25 -1.58 9.72
CA HIS A 10 0.84 -1.86 9.92
C HIS A 10 0.33 -0.71 10.79
N LEU A 11 -0.21 0.34 10.17
CA LEU A 11 -0.68 1.52 10.88
C LEU A 11 -1.95 1.23 11.69
N GLU A 12 -2.31 2.11 12.61
CA GLU A 12 -3.50 1.99 13.45
C GLU A 12 -4.76 1.66 12.64
N SER A 13 -5.39 0.51 12.95
CA SER A 13 -6.44 -0.11 12.12
C SER A 13 -7.86 0.39 12.41
N LEU A 14 -8.09 1.00 13.56
CA LEU A 14 -9.41 1.53 13.93
C LEU A 14 -9.58 2.99 13.50
N ASP A 15 -10.72 3.60 13.83
CA ASP A 15 -11.02 4.99 13.47
C ASP A 15 -10.19 6.00 14.29
N ASN A 16 -8.90 6.09 13.98
CA ASN A 16 -7.96 6.99 14.61
C ASN A 16 -6.91 7.52 13.62
N LYS A 17 -7.40 8.35 12.69
CA LYS A 17 -6.60 9.07 11.69
C LYS A 17 -5.40 9.83 12.29
N GLN A 18 -5.57 10.45 13.47
CA GLN A 18 -4.48 11.20 14.10
C GLN A 18 -3.33 10.29 14.52
N GLN A 19 -3.64 9.10 15.03
CA GLN A 19 -2.63 8.12 15.39
C GLN A 19 -1.87 7.63 14.14
N ARG A 20 -2.58 7.30 13.05
CA ARG A 20 -1.93 6.94 11.77
C ARG A 20 -1.03 8.04 11.25
N LEU A 21 -1.46 9.30 11.34
CA LEU A 21 -0.67 10.46 10.94
C LEU A 21 0.62 10.58 11.77
N CYS A 22 0.52 10.46 13.10
CA CYS A 22 1.69 10.45 13.98
C CYS A 22 2.65 9.29 13.67
N GLN A 23 2.11 8.09 13.44
CA GLN A 23 2.91 6.92 13.07
C GLN A 23 3.64 7.12 11.74
N LEU A 24 2.97 7.68 10.73
CA LEU A 24 3.56 7.92 9.41
C LEU A 24 4.67 8.98 9.47
N ASP A 25 4.49 10.04 10.27
CA ASP A 25 5.54 11.03 10.54
C ASP A 25 6.79 10.39 11.20
N ILE A 26 6.59 9.45 12.14
CA ILE A 26 7.68 8.69 12.77
C ILE A 26 8.40 7.83 11.72
N CYS A 27 7.64 7.12 10.88
CA CYS A 27 8.19 6.25 9.84
C CYS A 27 9.04 7.04 8.85
N GLN A 28 8.55 8.19 8.38
CA GLN A 28 9.31 9.07 7.48
C GLN A 28 10.64 9.47 8.13
N LYS A 29 10.62 10.00 9.37
CA LYS A 29 11.84 10.41 10.07
C LYS A 29 12.83 9.26 10.29
N ALA A 30 12.31 8.08 10.63
CA ALA A 30 13.11 6.88 10.87
C ALA A 30 13.76 6.33 9.59
N LEU A 31 13.12 6.47 8.43
CA LEU A 31 13.66 6.01 7.16
C LEU A 31 14.62 7.02 6.53
N THR A 32 14.32 8.31 6.60
CA THR A 32 15.02 9.37 5.84
C THR A 32 16.12 10.09 6.62
N TYR A 33 16.58 9.54 7.76
CA TYR A 33 17.59 10.16 8.63
C TYR A 33 18.96 10.41 7.97
N SER A 34 19.24 9.78 6.83
CA SER A 34 20.46 9.98 6.03
C SER A 34 20.17 9.70 4.57
N SER A 35 20.96 10.28 3.67
CA SER A 35 20.74 10.18 2.22
C SER A 35 20.65 8.74 1.70
N GLY A 36 19.84 8.56 0.66
CA GLY A 36 19.62 7.28 0.01
C GLY A 36 18.29 7.26 -0.73
N SER A 37 17.84 6.05 -1.04
CA SER A 37 16.51 5.76 -1.55
C SER A 37 15.74 4.95 -0.52
N TYR A 38 14.44 5.19 -0.43
CA TYR A 38 13.59 4.64 0.61
C TYR A 38 12.32 4.08 0.01
N ILE A 39 11.96 2.88 0.44
CA ILE A 39 10.68 2.25 0.16
C ILE A 39 10.00 2.04 1.51
N LEU A 40 8.77 2.50 1.63
CA LEU A 40 7.89 2.17 2.74
C LEU A 40 6.69 1.41 2.19
N MET A 41 6.38 0.26 2.76
CA MET A 41 5.28 -0.59 2.29
C MET A 41 4.50 -1.21 3.45
N GLY A 42 3.36 -1.82 3.15
CA GLY A 42 2.53 -2.54 4.12
C GLY A 42 1.13 -1.94 4.21
N ASP A 43 0.46 -2.20 5.32
CA ASP A 43 -0.92 -1.79 5.56
C ASP A 43 -0.95 -0.39 6.19
N PHE A 44 -1.47 0.57 5.44
CA PHE A 44 -1.61 1.96 5.88
C PHE A 44 -2.94 2.20 6.63
N ASN A 45 -3.91 1.29 6.55
CA ASN A 45 -5.22 1.39 7.18
C ASN A 45 -6.00 2.68 6.88
N PHE A 46 -5.75 3.30 5.72
CA PHE A 46 -6.62 4.37 5.19
C PHE A 46 -6.80 4.21 3.68
N SER A 47 -8.04 4.40 3.23
CA SER A 47 -8.41 4.22 1.82
C SER A 47 -7.74 5.24 0.92
N ALA A 48 -7.51 4.88 -0.35
CA ALA A 48 -6.98 5.77 -1.38
C ALA A 48 -7.96 6.88 -1.78
N ASP A 49 -9.25 6.63 -1.61
CA ASP A 49 -10.31 7.49 -2.11
C ASP A 49 -10.84 8.49 -1.05
N ASP A 50 -10.33 8.42 0.19
CA ASP A 50 -10.78 9.25 1.30
C ASP A 50 -9.93 10.53 1.47
N GLN A 51 -10.52 11.55 2.11
CA GLN A 51 -9.81 12.80 2.46
C GLN A 51 -8.57 12.55 3.33
N GLU A 52 -8.55 11.47 4.11
CA GLU A 52 -7.33 11.07 4.83
C GLU A 52 -6.15 10.82 3.90
N ASN A 53 -6.35 10.21 2.73
CA ASN A 53 -5.28 10.01 1.76
C ASN A 53 -4.62 11.33 1.37
N VAL A 54 -5.43 12.35 1.05
CA VAL A 54 -4.94 13.68 0.68
C VAL A 54 -4.15 14.29 1.84
N ASP A 55 -4.69 14.24 3.06
CA ASP A 55 -4.06 14.85 4.23
C ASP A 55 -2.73 14.17 4.60
N GLN A 56 -2.65 12.84 4.49
CA GLN A 56 -1.44 12.07 4.78
C GLN A 56 -0.36 12.33 3.72
N PHE A 57 -0.69 12.26 2.42
CA PHE A 57 0.28 12.46 1.35
C PHE A 57 0.74 13.91 1.19
N ASN A 58 -0.08 14.91 1.58
CA ASN A 58 0.36 16.31 1.68
C ASN A 58 1.54 16.49 2.64
N ARG A 59 1.71 15.62 3.65
CA ARG A 59 2.83 15.62 4.59
C ARG A 59 4.04 14.82 4.11
N LEU A 60 3.89 14.07 3.03
CA LEU A 60 4.92 13.25 2.40
C LEU A 60 5.25 13.75 0.97
N PRO A 61 5.53 15.05 0.74
CA PRO A 61 5.57 15.64 -0.60
C PRO A 61 6.70 15.10 -1.50
N GLN A 62 7.67 14.38 -0.94
CA GLN A 62 8.77 13.76 -1.68
C GLN A 62 8.57 12.25 -1.91
N TRP A 63 7.50 11.68 -1.35
CA TRP A 63 7.13 10.30 -1.58
C TRP A 63 6.09 10.23 -2.68
N ILE A 64 6.22 9.21 -3.52
CA ILE A 64 5.22 8.87 -4.53
C ILE A 64 4.52 7.58 -4.11
N ASP A 65 3.20 7.51 -4.34
CA ASP A 65 2.46 6.26 -4.29
C ASP A 65 2.75 5.47 -5.58
N VAL A 66 3.35 4.29 -5.44
CA VAL A 66 3.80 3.50 -6.59
C VAL A 66 2.61 3.07 -7.46
N TRP A 67 1.47 2.77 -6.84
CA TRP A 67 0.28 2.35 -7.57
C TRP A 67 -0.20 3.45 -8.51
N THR A 68 -0.44 4.64 -7.98
CA THR A 68 -0.94 5.78 -8.76
C THR A 68 0.11 6.34 -9.73
N SER A 69 1.40 6.03 -9.54
CA SER A 69 2.45 6.41 -10.49
C SER A 69 2.50 5.54 -11.74
N LEU A 70 1.98 4.30 -11.68
CA LEU A 70 2.07 3.31 -12.76
C LEU A 70 0.72 2.98 -13.39
N MET A 71 -0.37 3.09 -12.64
CA MET A 71 -1.70 2.69 -13.08
C MET A 71 -2.56 3.89 -13.47
N ASP A 72 -3.51 3.67 -14.37
CA ASP A 72 -4.53 4.67 -14.69
C ASP A 72 -5.51 4.89 -13.53
N SER A 73 -6.25 6.00 -13.58
CA SER A 73 -7.21 6.38 -12.54
C SER A 73 -8.44 5.47 -12.43
N HIS A 74 -8.67 4.56 -13.40
CA HIS A 74 -9.77 3.61 -13.34
C HIS A 74 -9.38 2.33 -12.61
N ASN A 75 -8.08 2.09 -12.41
CA ASN A 75 -7.58 0.96 -11.66
C ASN A 75 -7.31 1.34 -10.20
N HIS A 76 -8.32 1.14 -9.36
CA HIS A 76 -8.26 1.51 -7.93
C HIS A 76 -7.24 0.70 -7.13
N GLY A 77 -6.92 -0.53 -7.55
CA GLY A 77 -5.98 -1.40 -6.85
C GLY A 77 -6.44 -1.83 -5.46
N PHE A 78 -7.70 -2.22 -5.32
CA PHE A 78 -8.22 -2.65 -4.02
C PHE A 78 -7.42 -3.84 -3.47
N THR A 79 -6.92 -3.68 -2.25
CA THR A 79 -6.19 -4.71 -1.50
C THR A 79 -7.06 -5.30 -0.40
N PHE A 80 -8.16 -4.65 -0.07
CA PHE A 80 -9.24 -5.18 0.73
C PHE A 80 -10.53 -5.06 -0.07
N ASP A 81 -11.14 -6.19 -0.45
CA ASP A 81 -12.29 -6.21 -1.37
C ASP A 81 -13.31 -7.28 -0.96
N THR A 82 -14.37 -6.85 -0.27
CA THR A 82 -15.47 -7.71 0.20
C THR A 82 -16.38 -8.25 -0.91
N GLU A 83 -16.29 -7.71 -2.13
CA GLU A 83 -17.04 -8.22 -3.30
C GLU A 83 -16.31 -9.42 -3.91
N THR A 84 -14.98 -9.39 -3.91
CA THR A 84 -14.13 -10.46 -4.46
C THR A 84 -13.82 -11.53 -3.42
N ASN A 85 -13.38 -11.14 -2.21
CA ASN A 85 -13.01 -12.06 -1.15
C ASN A 85 -14.16 -12.23 -0.15
N LEU A 86 -14.95 -13.29 -0.34
CA LEU A 86 -16.11 -13.55 0.50
C LEU A 86 -15.78 -14.02 1.92
N MET A 87 -14.52 -14.40 2.21
CA MET A 87 -14.12 -14.78 3.58
C MET A 87 -14.33 -13.62 4.56
N ILE A 88 -14.19 -12.38 4.09
CA ILE A 88 -14.32 -11.15 4.86
C ILE A 88 -15.76 -10.97 5.39
N LYS A 89 -16.77 -11.46 4.65
CA LYS A 89 -18.18 -11.30 5.02
C LYS A 89 -18.55 -11.94 6.36
N SER A 90 -17.71 -12.83 6.88
CA SER A 90 -17.89 -13.43 8.20
C SER A 90 -17.75 -12.42 9.35
N TYR A 91 -17.03 -11.31 9.16
CA TYR A 91 -16.82 -10.27 10.18
C TYR A 91 -17.02 -8.83 9.70
N CYS A 92 -17.01 -8.56 8.38
CA CYS A 92 -17.43 -7.27 7.82
C CYS A 92 -18.83 -7.39 7.20
N THR A 93 -19.81 -6.71 7.79
CA THR A 93 -21.22 -6.80 7.37
C THR A 93 -21.61 -5.77 6.30
N LYS A 94 -20.73 -4.80 6.02
CA LYS A 94 -20.95 -3.77 4.99
C LYS A 94 -20.03 -4.03 3.79
N PRO A 95 -20.50 -3.78 2.55
CA PRO A 95 -19.61 -3.75 1.41
C PRO A 95 -18.52 -2.70 1.62
N GLU A 96 -17.28 -3.15 1.51
CA GLU A 96 -16.07 -2.36 1.65
C GLU A 96 -15.04 -2.79 0.61
N ARG A 97 -14.49 -1.80 -0.09
CA ARG A 97 -13.43 -1.94 -1.07
C ARG A 97 -12.46 -0.80 -0.86
N ALA A 98 -11.22 -1.12 -0.51
CA ALA A 98 -10.22 -0.12 -0.16
C ALA A 98 -8.83 -0.58 -0.58
N ARG A 99 -7.96 0.40 -0.83
CA ARG A 99 -6.52 0.19 -1.03
C ARG A 99 -5.79 0.63 0.23
N TYR A 100 -5.82 -0.24 1.23
CA TYR A 100 -5.12 -0.02 2.50
C TYR A 100 -3.63 -0.32 2.36
N ASP A 101 -3.29 -1.38 1.64
CA ASP A 101 -1.91 -1.78 1.43
C ASP A 101 -1.29 -0.93 0.33
N ARG A 102 -0.09 -0.42 0.58
CA ARG A 102 0.61 0.46 -0.34
C ARG A 102 2.08 0.16 -0.40
N ILE A 103 2.68 0.59 -1.50
CA ILE A 103 4.12 0.71 -1.66
C ILE A 103 4.37 2.17 -2.05
N ILE A 104 5.11 2.91 -1.24
CA ILE A 104 5.49 4.28 -1.52
C ILE A 104 7.01 4.40 -1.66
N LEU A 105 7.47 5.26 -2.57
CA LEU A 105 8.87 5.43 -2.92
C LEU A 105 9.31 6.87 -2.70
N HIS A 106 10.48 7.03 -2.09
CA HIS A 106 11.22 8.29 -2.06
C HIS A 106 12.61 8.04 -2.62
N SER A 107 12.87 8.56 -3.83
CA SER A 107 14.14 8.37 -4.53
C SER A 107 14.32 9.36 -5.68
N GLN A 108 15.58 9.66 -6.01
CA GLN A 108 15.96 10.40 -7.23
C GLN A 108 16.56 9.47 -8.30
N THR A 109 16.94 8.26 -7.91
CA THR A 109 17.81 7.34 -8.64
C THR A 109 17.15 5.99 -8.90
N ILE A 110 16.03 5.70 -8.24
CA ILE A 110 15.20 4.51 -8.42
C ILE A 110 13.82 4.96 -8.90
N ILE A 111 13.27 4.24 -9.86
CA ILE A 111 11.92 4.45 -10.38
C ILE A 111 11.13 3.14 -10.34
N PRO A 112 9.82 3.17 -10.05
CA PRO A 112 8.98 2.00 -10.21
C PRO A 112 8.74 1.74 -11.70
N VAL A 113 8.61 0.48 -12.09
CA VAL A 113 8.35 0.09 -13.49
C VAL A 113 7.21 -0.92 -13.63
N GLN A 114 6.83 -1.58 -12.54
CA GLN A 114 5.73 -2.54 -12.52
C GLN A 114 5.14 -2.58 -11.11
N ILE A 115 3.82 -2.76 -11.03
CA ILE A 115 3.11 -3.07 -9.79
C ILE A 115 1.95 -4.02 -10.11
N ASN A 116 1.70 -5.00 -9.24
CA ASN A 116 0.63 -5.99 -9.41
C ASN A 116 -0.01 -6.35 -8.07
N ILE A 117 -1.31 -6.66 -8.12
CA ILE A 117 -1.99 -7.37 -7.04
C ILE A 117 -1.48 -8.82 -7.01
N LEU A 118 -1.35 -9.38 -5.81
CA LEU A 118 -0.91 -10.74 -5.54
C LEU A 118 -1.93 -11.44 -4.64
N GLY A 119 -2.23 -12.71 -4.91
CA GLY A 119 -3.12 -13.50 -4.05
C GLY A 119 -4.60 -13.13 -4.19
N ASP A 120 -4.98 -12.53 -5.32
CA ASP A 120 -6.37 -12.24 -5.72
C ASP A 120 -7.07 -13.45 -6.36
N GLN A 121 -6.45 -14.63 -6.30
CA GLN A 121 -7.04 -15.89 -6.72
C GLN A 121 -7.12 -16.84 -5.50
N PRO A 122 -8.21 -17.61 -5.38
CA PRO A 122 -8.36 -18.56 -4.29
C PRO A 122 -7.33 -19.68 -4.39
N VAL A 123 -6.84 -20.13 -3.23
CA VAL A 123 -5.90 -21.25 -3.10
C VAL A 123 -6.59 -22.58 -2.83
N ALA A 124 -7.85 -22.54 -2.37
CA ALA A 124 -8.67 -23.72 -2.16
C ALA A 124 -10.16 -23.38 -2.29
N ASN A 125 -10.98 -24.43 -2.40
CA ASN A 125 -12.43 -24.33 -2.30
C ASN A 125 -12.90 -25.28 -1.20
N GLU A 126 -13.64 -24.77 -0.22
CA GLU A 126 -14.33 -25.56 0.79
C GLU A 126 -15.83 -25.38 0.64
N GLU A 127 -16.52 -26.45 0.24
CA GLU A 127 -17.95 -26.44 -0.12
C GLU A 127 -18.30 -25.33 -1.13
N GLN A 128 -18.99 -24.28 -0.69
CA GLN A 128 -19.39 -23.13 -1.51
C GLN A 128 -18.50 -21.89 -1.27
N PHE A 129 -17.41 -22.02 -0.51
CA PHE A 129 -16.53 -20.93 -0.15
C PHE A 129 -15.17 -21.05 -0.84
N GLN A 130 -14.76 -19.95 -1.47
CA GLN A 130 -13.41 -19.76 -1.99
C GLN A 130 -12.51 -19.30 -0.86
N ILE A 131 -11.40 -20.02 -0.64
CA ILE A 131 -10.40 -19.67 0.36
C ILE A 131 -9.28 -18.91 -0.33
N PHE A 132 -9.11 -17.64 0.04
CA PHE A 132 -7.99 -16.82 -0.39
C PHE A 132 -6.82 -16.95 0.60
N PRO A 133 -5.58 -16.57 0.22
CA PRO A 133 -4.44 -16.62 1.12
C PRO A 133 -4.60 -15.77 2.40
N SER A 134 -5.37 -14.70 2.30
CA SER A 134 -5.59 -13.69 3.35
C SER A 134 -6.91 -12.97 3.06
N ASP A 135 -7.40 -12.19 4.01
CA ASP A 135 -8.48 -11.23 3.79
C ASP A 135 -8.04 -10.03 2.94
N HIS A 136 -6.75 -9.69 3.02
CA HIS A 136 -6.11 -8.74 2.12
C HIS A 136 -5.45 -9.43 0.91
N PHE A 137 -5.52 -8.79 -0.25
CA PHE A 137 -4.63 -9.08 -1.38
C PHE A 137 -3.29 -8.35 -1.20
N GLY A 138 -2.20 -9.01 -1.58
CA GLY A 138 -0.86 -8.45 -1.53
C GLY A 138 -0.55 -7.50 -2.69
N LEU A 139 0.54 -6.75 -2.55
CA LEU A 139 1.14 -5.97 -3.63
C LEU A 139 2.56 -6.44 -3.91
N THR A 140 2.92 -6.45 -5.20
CA THR A 140 4.30 -6.63 -5.65
C THR A 140 4.69 -5.47 -6.55
N ALA A 141 5.94 -5.00 -6.46
CA ALA A 141 6.44 -3.95 -7.34
C ALA A 141 7.87 -4.25 -7.80
N VAL A 142 8.18 -3.83 -9.02
CA VAL A 142 9.52 -3.90 -9.60
C VAL A 142 10.05 -2.48 -9.77
N PHE A 143 11.31 -2.30 -9.38
CA PHE A 143 12.01 -1.03 -9.44
C PHE A 143 13.27 -1.14 -10.30
N GLN A 144 13.64 -0.04 -10.94
CA GLN A 144 14.87 0.05 -11.73
C GLN A 144 15.67 1.29 -11.33
N LYS A 145 16.99 1.21 -11.48
CA LYS A 145 17.82 2.41 -11.42
C LYS A 145 17.56 3.28 -12.63
N LYS A 146 17.30 4.56 -12.40
CA LYS A 146 17.18 5.58 -13.43
C LYS A 146 18.48 5.65 -14.20
N LYS A 147 18.42 5.47 -15.52
CA LYS A 147 19.58 5.72 -16.40
C LYS A 147 19.83 7.22 -16.42
N ILE A 148 21.03 7.63 -16.03
CA ILE A 148 21.51 9.00 -16.20
C ILE A 148 22.21 9.01 -17.57
N TYR A 149 21.67 9.78 -18.51
CA TYR A 149 22.30 10.07 -19.80
C TYR A 149 23.07 11.39 -19.72
#